data_AF-A0A0D0E0N1-F1
#
_entry.id   AF-A0A0D0E0N1-F1
#
_cell.length_a   1.000
_cell.length_b   1.000
_cell.length_c   1.000
_cell.angle_alpha   90.00
_cell.angle_beta   90.00
_cell.angle_gamma   90.00
#
_symmetry.space_group_name_H-M   'P 1'
#
loop_
_entity.id
_entity.type
_entity.pdbx_description
1 polymer ?
#
loop_
_entity_poly.entity_id
_entity_poly.type
_entity_poly.pdbx_seq_one_letter_code
_entity_poly.pdbx_strand_id
1 'polypeptide(L)'
;MATRRVVVPAALHAELTEYTNLIRVIRTSRTLDLTTHLLEHAAQQRQQVDVGKGNRTSKERDTWTPWPLIDFPVPEWSFEDEIRQLGEMVARQIEGGEVGAKPGEGADDGEDDDDDEDVDPLSPPATKLLVEHAGSVLVHILNVLVDQRPSTSGSMQNRLWAMDWEDVISLLAVSGVVDRRVITRAEKRLQRIYGPSNTRAAKRMCLVESARAKFLEAAASADDTLLEPPVQRPRIRLEQHGTKASGDDTLLEFPAQRHRTRREQHGTKRHGKRRVTSKTIIETDSDR
;
A
#
# COMPACT_ATOMS: atom_id res chain seq x y z
N MET A 1 -14.64 -24.80 41.95
CA MET A 1 -15.90 -24.46 41.25
C MET A 1 -15.60 -24.41 39.75
N ALA A 2 -16.20 -25.30 38.96
CA ALA A 2 -15.94 -25.40 37.52
C ALA A 2 -16.72 -24.31 36.77
N THR A 3 -16.01 -23.43 36.07
CA THR A 3 -16.63 -22.42 35.20
C THR A 3 -17.19 -23.10 33.95
N ARG A 4 -18.52 -23.09 33.79
CA ARG A 4 -19.18 -23.57 32.57
C ARG A 4 -18.73 -22.68 31.40
N ARG A 5 -18.21 -23.30 30.34
CA ARG A 5 -17.83 -22.59 29.12
C ARG A 5 -19.11 -22.09 28.44
N VAL A 6 -19.11 -20.82 28.04
CA VAL A 6 -20.20 -20.23 27.26
C VAL A 6 -20.22 -20.93 25.91
N VAL A 7 -21.31 -21.64 25.62
CA VAL A 7 -21.51 -22.32 24.33
C VAL A 7 -22.07 -21.30 23.36
N VAL A 8 -21.34 -21.09 22.26
CA VAL A 8 -21.77 -20.18 21.19
C VAL A 8 -22.85 -20.89 20.36
N PRO A 9 -23.94 -20.19 19.97
CA PRO A 9 -24.99 -20.77 19.12
C PRO A 9 -24.43 -21.34 17.81
N ALA A 10 -24.97 -22.48 17.37
CA ALA A 10 -24.49 -23.21 16.19
C ALA A 10 -24.51 -22.35 14.91
N ALA A 11 -25.49 -21.46 14.77
CA ALA A 11 -25.58 -20.53 13.64
C ALA A 11 -24.37 -19.57 13.57
N LEU A 12 -23.96 -19.00 14.70
CA LEU A 12 -22.78 -18.13 14.79
C LEU A 12 -21.48 -18.88 14.51
N HIS A 13 -21.43 -20.17 14.85
CA HIS A 13 -20.28 -21.01 14.49
C HIS A 13 -20.17 -21.22 12.98
N ALA A 14 -21.28 -21.39 12.27
CA ALA A 14 -21.28 -21.52 10.81
C ALA A 14 -20.77 -20.24 10.13
N GLU A 15 -21.31 -19.08 10.52
CA GLU A 15 -20.92 -17.78 9.96
C GLU A 15 -19.44 -17.45 10.23
N LEU A 16 -18.95 -17.66 11.46
CA LEU A 16 -17.54 -17.44 11.79
C LEU A 16 -16.63 -18.38 11.00
N THR A 17 -17.07 -19.60 10.74
CA THR A 17 -16.29 -20.58 9.95
C THR A 17 -16.22 -20.14 8.48
N GLU A 18 -17.32 -19.63 7.92
CA GLU A 18 -17.39 -19.12 6.55
C GLU A 18 -16.45 -17.91 6.33
N TYR A 19 -16.51 -16.90 7.21
CA TYR A 19 -15.62 -15.74 7.14
C TYR A 19 -14.14 -16.13 7.27
N THR A 20 -13.84 -17.12 8.11
CA THR A 20 -12.45 -17.60 8.28
C THR A 20 -11.94 -18.30 7.02
N ASN A 21 -12.81 -19.00 6.29
CA ASN A 21 -12.47 -19.64 5.02
C ASN A 21 -12.23 -18.61 3.91
N LEU A 22 -13.05 -17.54 3.83
CA LEU A 22 -12.85 -16.46 2.87
C LEU A 22 -11.49 -15.76 3.05
N ILE A 23 -11.10 -15.47 4.29
CA ILE A 23 -9.79 -14.88 4.61
C ILE A 23 -8.63 -15.80 4.19
N ARG A 24 -8.81 -17.12 4.24
CA ARG A 24 -7.80 -18.09 3.80
C ARG A 24 -7.66 -18.09 2.27
N VAL A 25 -8.75 -18.10 1.52
CA VAL A 25 -8.74 -18.09 0.05
C VAL A 25 -8.04 -16.84 -0.49
N ILE A 26 -8.34 -15.68 0.07
CA ILE A 26 -7.70 -14.40 -0.29
C ILE A 26 -6.19 -14.41 0.01
N ARG A 27 -5.76 -15.14 1.04
CA ARG A 27 -4.33 -15.30 1.36
C ARG A 27 -3.63 -16.32 0.47
N THR A 28 -4.30 -17.37 0.02
CA THR A 28 -3.68 -18.44 -0.75
C THR A 28 -3.53 -18.14 -2.24
N SER A 29 -4.39 -17.30 -2.84
CA SER A 29 -4.25 -16.89 -4.24
C SER A 29 -2.95 -16.11 -4.50
N ARG A 30 -2.47 -15.35 -3.50
CA ARG A 30 -1.17 -14.66 -3.54
C ARG A 30 0.05 -15.57 -3.29
N THR A 31 -0.14 -16.82 -2.85
CA THR A 31 0.96 -17.74 -2.54
C THR A 31 1.25 -18.77 -3.63
N LEU A 32 0.49 -18.82 -4.72
CA LEU A 32 0.69 -19.78 -5.82
C LEU A 32 1.96 -19.51 -6.68
N ASP A 33 2.56 -18.33 -6.57
CA ASP A 33 3.90 -18.06 -7.13
C ASP A 33 5.06 -18.52 -6.22
N LEU A 34 4.78 -18.80 -4.94
CA LEU A 34 5.82 -19.31 -4.02
C LEU A 34 6.07 -20.81 -4.21
N THR A 35 5.11 -21.56 -4.75
CA THR A 35 5.25 -23.01 -4.94
C THR A 35 6.30 -23.39 -5.96
N THR A 36 6.46 -22.62 -7.04
CA THR A 36 7.52 -22.84 -8.04
C THR A 36 8.91 -22.63 -7.42
N HIS A 37 9.09 -21.54 -6.69
CA HIS A 37 10.33 -21.22 -5.97
C HIS A 37 10.66 -22.26 -4.88
N LEU A 38 9.65 -22.77 -4.16
CA LEU A 38 9.85 -23.80 -3.14
C LEU A 38 10.15 -25.17 -3.76
N LEU A 39 9.59 -25.49 -4.94
CA LEU A 39 9.88 -26.74 -5.65
C LEU A 39 11.33 -26.78 -6.14
N GLU A 40 11.81 -25.66 -6.70
CA GLU A 40 13.17 -25.52 -7.20
C GLU A 40 14.19 -25.60 -6.05
N HIS A 41 13.90 -24.92 -4.93
CA HIS A 41 14.74 -24.95 -3.75
C HIS A 41 14.77 -26.36 -3.10
N ALA A 42 13.66 -27.10 -3.12
CA ALA A 42 13.60 -28.48 -2.62
C ALA A 42 14.39 -29.46 -3.51
N ALA A 43 14.38 -29.25 -4.83
CA ALA A 43 15.18 -30.04 -5.76
C ALA A 43 16.69 -29.85 -5.52
N GLN A 44 17.13 -28.60 -5.31
CA GLN A 44 18.52 -28.29 -4.96
C GLN A 44 18.93 -28.88 -3.60
N GLN A 45 18.03 -28.87 -2.62
CA GLN A 45 18.32 -29.40 -1.29
C GLN A 45 18.48 -30.93 -1.28
N ARG A 46 17.78 -31.66 -2.16
CA ARG A 46 17.95 -33.12 -2.32
C ARG A 46 19.31 -33.49 -2.89
N GLN A 47 19.87 -32.70 -3.79
CA GLN A 47 21.20 -32.95 -4.34
C GLN A 47 22.33 -32.74 -3.32
N GLN A 48 22.12 -31.94 -2.27
CA GLN A 48 23.12 -31.73 -1.21
C GLN A 48 23.20 -32.86 -0.17
N VAL A 49 22.22 -33.75 -0.09
CA VAL A 49 22.16 -34.77 1.00
C VAL A 49 22.99 -36.02 0.69
N ASP A 50 23.34 -36.29 -0.57
CA ASP A 50 24.00 -37.56 -0.94
C ASP A 50 25.54 -37.58 -0.82
N VAL A 51 26.20 -36.50 -0.36
CA VAL A 51 27.68 -36.43 -0.33
C VAL A 51 28.29 -36.42 1.08
N GLY A 52 27.51 -36.42 2.17
CA GLY A 52 28.06 -36.17 3.51
C GLY A 52 27.56 -37.09 4.62
N LYS A 53 28.09 -38.32 4.71
CA LYS A 53 27.94 -39.21 5.87
C LYS A 53 28.65 -38.59 7.09
N GLY A 54 27.93 -37.81 7.90
CA GLY A 54 28.47 -37.22 9.14
C GLY A 54 27.39 -37.05 10.20
N ASN A 55 27.40 -37.96 11.19
CA ASN A 55 26.56 -37.97 12.39
C ASN A 55 26.38 -36.58 13.01
N ARG A 56 25.20 -35.97 12.85
CA ARG A 56 24.73 -34.87 13.70
C ARG A 56 23.32 -35.19 14.16
N THR A 57 23.18 -35.34 15.46
CA THR A 57 21.94 -35.55 16.20
C THR A 57 20.89 -34.50 15.82
N SER A 58 19.89 -34.92 15.07
CA SER A 58 18.76 -34.10 14.62
C SER A 58 17.92 -33.63 15.80
N LYS A 59 18.10 -32.38 16.22
CA LYS A 59 17.09 -31.65 17.00
C LYS A 59 15.86 -31.45 16.13
N GLU A 60 14.69 -31.76 16.71
CA GLU A 60 13.36 -31.22 16.40
C GLU A 60 13.25 -30.47 15.06
N ARG A 61 12.80 -31.19 14.03
CA ARG A 61 12.24 -30.54 12.85
C ARG A 61 10.91 -29.94 13.23
N ASP A 62 10.89 -28.62 13.33
CA ASP A 62 9.72 -27.79 13.54
C ASP A 62 8.63 -28.16 12.52
N THR A 63 7.67 -28.97 12.97
CA THR A 63 6.60 -29.52 12.14
C THR A 63 5.45 -28.52 12.08
N TRP A 64 5.74 -27.29 11.68
CA TRP A 64 4.72 -26.27 11.45
C TRP A 64 4.17 -26.43 10.04
N THR A 65 3.29 -27.41 9.88
CA THR A 65 2.01 -27.33 9.14
C THR A 65 1.38 -28.72 8.98
N PRO A 66 0.77 -29.32 10.03
CA PRO A 66 -0.27 -30.31 9.82
C PRO A 66 -1.60 -29.56 9.81
N TRP A 67 -1.90 -28.85 8.71
CA TRP A 67 -3.29 -28.51 8.43
C TRP A 67 -3.83 -29.64 7.55
N PRO A 68 -4.95 -30.29 7.92
CA PRO A 68 -5.62 -31.18 7.00
C PRO A 68 -6.10 -30.33 5.83
N LEU A 69 -5.53 -30.54 4.63
CA LEU A 69 -6.19 -30.11 3.41
C LEU A 69 -7.50 -30.89 3.35
N ILE A 70 -8.59 -30.24 3.75
CA ILE A 70 -9.93 -30.72 3.45
C ILE A 70 -10.13 -30.39 1.97
N ASP A 71 -10.51 -31.38 1.17
CA ASP A 71 -10.79 -31.24 -0.25
C ASP A 71 -11.96 -30.26 -0.42
N PHE A 72 -11.65 -28.99 -0.66
CA PHE A 72 -12.66 -28.00 -1.01
C PHE A 72 -12.98 -28.13 -2.50
N PRO A 73 -14.27 -28.13 -2.89
CA PRO A 73 -14.63 -28.09 -4.29
C PRO A 73 -14.06 -26.81 -4.89
N VAL A 74 -13.38 -26.95 -6.03
CA VAL A 74 -12.91 -25.81 -6.83
C VAL A 74 -14.15 -24.98 -7.15
N PRO A 75 -14.17 -23.67 -6.83
CA PRO A 75 -15.31 -22.84 -7.18
C PRO A 75 -15.54 -22.92 -8.69
N GLU A 76 -16.79 -23.17 -9.09
CA GLU A 76 -17.21 -23.31 -10.48
C GLU A 76 -17.08 -22.01 -11.28
N TRP A 77 -16.77 -20.91 -10.61
CA TRP A 77 -16.58 -19.63 -11.27
C TRP A 77 -15.16 -19.55 -11.84
N SER A 78 -15.04 -19.78 -13.15
CA SER A 78 -13.75 -19.67 -13.82
C SER A 78 -13.34 -18.19 -13.95
N PHE A 79 -12.03 -17.95 -14.06
CA PHE A 79 -11.49 -16.62 -14.35
C PHE A 79 -12.06 -16.04 -15.67
N GLU A 80 -12.41 -16.91 -16.61
CA GLU A 80 -13.01 -16.53 -17.89
C GLU A 80 -14.42 -15.95 -17.71
N ASP A 81 -15.19 -16.49 -16.77
CA ASP A 81 -16.52 -16.00 -16.46
C ASP A 81 -16.46 -14.64 -15.72
N GLU A 82 -15.42 -14.39 -14.92
CA GLU A 82 -15.18 -13.08 -14.30
C GLU A 82 -14.84 -12.03 -15.38
N ILE A 83 -13.97 -12.37 -16.32
CA ILE A 83 -13.66 -11.51 -17.47
C ILE A 83 -14.91 -11.25 -18.31
N ARG A 84 -15.72 -12.28 -18.58
CA ARG A 84 -16.98 -12.14 -19.34
C ARG A 84 -17.93 -11.16 -18.65
N GLN A 85 -18.09 -11.29 -17.34
CA GLN A 85 -18.98 -10.41 -16.57
C GLN A 85 -18.46 -8.97 -16.51
N LEU A 86 -17.13 -8.77 -16.42
CA LEU A 86 -16.52 -7.44 -16.54
C LEU A 86 -16.71 -6.84 -17.94
N GLY A 87 -16.55 -7.65 -18.99
CA GLY A 87 -16.79 -7.26 -20.37
C GLY A 87 -18.24 -6.83 -20.61
N GLU A 88 -19.21 -7.63 -20.14
CA GLU A 88 -20.64 -7.29 -20.23
C GLU A 88 -20.98 -6.00 -19.47
N MET A 89 -20.36 -5.77 -18.31
CA MET A 89 -20.58 -4.56 -17.52
C MET A 89 -20.07 -3.32 -18.24
N VAL A 90 -18.89 -3.41 -18.86
CA VAL A 90 -18.31 -2.31 -19.65
C VAL A 90 -19.12 -2.07 -20.92
N ALA A 91 -19.54 -3.12 -21.62
CA ALA A 91 -20.40 -3.02 -22.80
C ALA A 91 -21.72 -2.29 -22.48
N ARG A 92 -22.41 -2.68 -21.40
CA ARG A 92 -23.64 -2.00 -20.95
C ARG A 92 -23.41 -0.54 -20.55
N GLN A 93 -22.22 -0.20 -20.06
CA GLN A 93 -21.90 1.16 -19.67
C GLN A 93 -21.61 2.06 -20.88
N ILE A 94 -21.11 1.48 -21.97
CA ILE A 94 -20.93 2.14 -23.26
C ILE A 94 -22.30 2.31 -23.95
N GLU A 95 -23.08 1.24 -24.07
CA GLU A 95 -24.42 1.27 -24.67
C GLU A 95 -25.42 2.15 -23.91
N GLY A 96 -25.30 2.21 -22.58
CA GLY A 96 -26.18 3.04 -21.73
C GLY A 96 -25.70 4.47 -21.52
N GLY A 97 -24.52 4.84 -22.03
CA GLY A 97 -23.87 6.14 -21.80
C GLY A 97 -24.41 7.30 -22.64
N GLU A 98 -25.22 7.01 -23.65
CA GLU A 98 -25.77 8.00 -24.58
C GLU A 98 -27.11 8.62 -24.15
N VAL A 99 -27.69 8.18 -23.03
CA VAL A 99 -28.98 8.69 -22.55
C VAL A 99 -28.76 9.82 -21.53
N GLY A 100 -28.29 10.97 -22.02
CA GLY A 100 -28.11 12.16 -21.18
C GLY A 100 -27.98 13.50 -21.90
N ALA A 101 -27.81 13.52 -23.23
CA ALA A 101 -27.93 14.74 -24.02
C ALA A 101 -29.40 14.90 -24.44
N LYS A 102 -30.02 15.97 -23.95
CA LYS A 102 -31.42 16.34 -24.21
C LYS A 102 -31.73 16.47 -25.71
N PRO A 103 -32.93 16.04 -26.14
CA PRO A 103 -33.52 16.44 -27.41
C PRO A 103 -34.25 17.79 -27.30
N GLY A 104 -34.12 18.62 -28.33
CA GLY A 104 -35.05 19.71 -28.68
C GLY A 104 -34.59 21.13 -28.32
N GLU A 105 -34.63 22.15 -29.17
CA GLU A 105 -35.18 22.31 -30.52
C GLU A 105 -34.45 23.52 -31.15
N GLY A 106 -34.09 23.44 -32.42
CA GLY A 106 -33.54 24.57 -33.17
C GLY A 106 -32.97 24.10 -34.49
N ALA A 107 -33.86 23.99 -35.48
CA ALA A 107 -33.54 23.64 -36.86
C ALA A 107 -32.42 24.52 -37.41
N ASP A 108 -31.38 23.89 -37.93
CA ASP A 108 -30.64 24.47 -39.03
C ASP A 108 -30.17 23.36 -39.97
N ASP A 109 -30.56 23.54 -41.21
CA ASP A 109 -30.45 22.65 -42.35
C ASP A 109 -29.07 22.88 -42.95
N GLY A 110 -28.13 22.00 -42.61
CA GLY A 110 -26.74 22.07 -43.05
C GLY A 110 -26.22 20.67 -43.27
N GLU A 111 -26.43 20.17 -44.49
CA GLU A 111 -25.72 19.05 -45.07
C GLU A 111 -24.20 19.31 -44.93
N ASP A 112 -23.54 18.68 -43.97
CA ASP A 112 -22.13 18.35 -44.09
C ASP A 112 -21.93 16.93 -43.56
N ASP A 113 -21.51 16.10 -44.50
CA ASP A 113 -21.32 14.67 -44.52
C ASP A 113 -20.03 14.34 -43.72
N ASP A 114 -20.02 14.65 -42.42
CA ASP A 114 -18.94 14.24 -41.52
C ASP A 114 -19.24 12.81 -41.05
N ASP A 115 -18.68 11.84 -41.77
CA ASP A 115 -18.46 10.46 -41.35
C ASP A 115 -17.70 10.43 -40.01
N ASP A 116 -18.41 10.69 -38.91
CA ASP A 116 -18.00 10.31 -37.58
C ASP A 116 -18.04 8.77 -37.53
N GLU A 117 -16.99 8.13 -38.03
CA GLU A 117 -16.73 6.72 -37.80
C GLU A 117 -16.82 6.48 -36.29
N ASP A 118 -17.94 5.91 -35.83
CA ASP A 118 -18.13 5.40 -34.49
C ASP A 118 -17.01 4.40 -34.21
N VAL A 119 -15.88 4.90 -33.71
CA VAL A 119 -14.72 4.08 -33.36
C VAL A 119 -15.19 3.19 -32.23
N ASP A 120 -15.57 1.96 -32.56
CA ASP A 120 -16.04 0.96 -31.63
C ASP A 120 -15.04 0.91 -30.45
N PRO A 121 -15.42 1.44 -29.27
CA PRO A 121 -14.50 1.59 -28.15
C PRO A 121 -14.04 0.22 -27.60
N LEU A 122 -14.59 -0.87 -28.12
CA LEU A 122 -14.22 -2.24 -27.84
C LEU A 122 -13.40 -2.90 -28.95
N SER A 123 -12.84 -2.14 -29.89
CA SER A 123 -11.94 -2.71 -30.88
C SER A 123 -10.85 -3.56 -30.16
N PRO A 124 -10.58 -4.79 -30.63
CA PRO A 124 -9.57 -5.67 -30.03
C PRO A 124 -8.22 -5.02 -29.71
N PRO A 125 -7.69 -4.06 -30.50
CA PRO A 125 -6.48 -3.34 -30.11
C PRO A 125 -6.66 -2.42 -28.90
N ALA A 126 -7.79 -1.71 -28.78
CA ALA A 126 -8.06 -0.81 -27.66
C ALA A 126 -8.18 -1.57 -26.33
N THR A 127 -8.87 -2.71 -26.33
CA THR A 127 -8.98 -3.57 -25.15
C THR A 127 -7.62 -4.11 -24.70
N LYS A 128 -6.77 -4.53 -25.64
CA LYS A 128 -5.39 -4.96 -25.33
C LYS A 128 -4.57 -3.85 -24.69
N LEU A 129 -4.64 -2.63 -25.21
CA LEU A 129 -3.93 -1.47 -24.65
C LEU A 129 -4.46 -1.11 -23.25
N LEU A 130 -5.77 -1.18 -23.03
CA LEU A 130 -6.37 -0.95 -21.71
C LEU A 130 -5.91 -2.00 -20.69
N VAL A 131 -5.87 -3.28 -21.08
CA VAL A 131 -5.38 -4.37 -20.22
C VAL A 131 -3.90 -4.17 -19.89
N GLU A 132 -3.08 -3.83 -20.88
CA GLU A 132 -1.66 -3.54 -20.66
C GLU A 132 -1.45 -2.34 -19.73
N HIS A 133 -2.20 -1.25 -19.95
CA HIS A 133 -2.13 -0.06 -19.10
C HIS A 133 -2.61 -0.36 -17.67
N ALA A 134 -3.72 -1.07 -17.51
CA ALA A 134 -4.24 -1.48 -16.20
C ALA A 134 -3.25 -2.39 -15.46
N GLY A 135 -2.62 -3.32 -16.18
CA GLY A 135 -1.56 -4.17 -15.64
C GLY A 135 -0.35 -3.37 -15.15
N SER A 136 0.11 -2.40 -15.95
CA SER A 136 1.21 -1.50 -15.58
C SER A 136 0.88 -0.68 -14.33
N VAL A 137 -0.33 -0.10 -14.25
CA VAL A 137 -0.78 0.65 -13.07
C VAL A 137 -0.85 -0.25 -11.84
N LEU A 138 -1.35 -1.48 -11.96
CA LEU A 138 -1.41 -2.42 -10.85
C LEU A 138 -0.01 -2.79 -10.34
N VAL A 139 0.93 -3.09 -11.24
CA VAL A 139 2.33 -3.36 -10.88
C VAL A 139 2.94 -2.17 -10.15
N HIS A 140 2.69 -0.96 -10.62
CA HIS A 140 3.22 0.23 -9.98
C HIS A 140 2.63 0.46 -8.58
N ILE A 141 1.32 0.26 -8.40
CA ILE A 141 0.65 0.28 -7.10
C ILE A 141 1.28 -0.75 -6.15
N LEU A 142 1.51 -1.98 -6.62
CA LEU A 142 2.11 -3.04 -5.81
C LEU A 142 3.55 -2.72 -5.43
N ASN A 143 4.35 -2.16 -6.34
CA ASN A 143 5.71 -1.72 -6.04
C ASN A 143 5.73 -0.64 -4.96
N VAL A 144 4.86 0.38 -5.09
CA VAL A 144 4.72 1.43 -4.07
C VAL A 144 4.37 0.84 -2.70
N LEU A 145 3.49 -0.16 -2.65
CA LEU A 145 3.11 -0.84 -1.40
C LEU A 145 4.26 -1.69 -0.82
N VAL A 146 5.05 -2.34 -1.68
CA VAL A 146 6.22 -3.12 -1.29
C VAL A 146 7.32 -2.21 -0.73
N ASP A 147 7.55 -1.04 -1.32
CA ASP A 147 8.56 -0.07 -0.87
C ASP A 147 8.29 0.45 0.54
N GLN A 148 7.03 0.48 0.97
CA GLN A 148 6.68 0.87 2.34
C GLN A 148 6.87 -0.26 3.36
N ARG A 149 7.14 -1.49 2.91
CA ARG A 149 7.40 -2.60 3.83
C ARG A 149 8.88 -2.63 4.18
N PRO A 150 9.26 -2.39 5.45
CA PRO A 150 10.64 -2.57 5.86
C PRO A 150 11.04 -4.03 5.65
N SER A 151 12.25 -4.24 5.16
CA SER A 151 12.83 -5.58 5.04
C SER A 151 12.94 -6.20 6.43
N THR A 152 12.07 -7.16 6.71
CA THR A 152 12.04 -7.89 7.97
C THR A 152 12.59 -9.29 7.77
N SER A 153 13.27 -9.84 8.78
CA SER A 153 13.66 -11.26 8.77
C SER A 153 12.41 -12.13 8.63
N GLY A 154 12.52 -13.31 8.01
CA GLY A 154 11.37 -14.19 7.73
C GLY A 154 10.48 -14.45 8.95
N SER A 155 11.08 -14.55 10.14
CA SER A 155 10.35 -14.73 11.41
C SER A 155 9.51 -13.52 11.85
N MET A 156 9.79 -12.31 11.33
CA MET A 156 9.10 -11.06 11.68
C MET A 156 8.07 -10.63 10.64
N GLN A 157 7.93 -11.33 9.51
CA GLN A 157 6.97 -10.97 8.46
C GLN A 157 5.52 -10.97 8.98
N ASN A 158 5.18 -11.88 9.90
CA ASN A 158 3.86 -11.92 10.57
C ASN A 158 3.64 -10.82 11.61
N ARG A 159 4.65 -9.97 11.89
CA ARG A 159 4.57 -8.83 12.80
C ARG A 159 4.38 -7.50 12.08
N LEU A 160 4.37 -7.50 10.75
CA LEU A 160 4.02 -6.31 9.99
C LEU A 160 2.56 -5.99 10.22
N TRP A 161 2.27 -4.71 10.46
CA TRP A 161 0.92 -4.24 10.65
C TRP A 161 0.06 -4.59 9.43
N ALA A 162 -1.19 -5.00 9.68
CA ALA A 162 -2.19 -5.03 8.63
C ALA A 162 -2.30 -3.61 8.07
N MET A 163 -2.19 -3.49 6.76
CA MET A 163 -2.33 -2.21 6.09
C MET A 163 -3.82 -1.99 5.85
N ASP A 164 -4.36 -0.92 6.42
CA ASP A 164 -5.76 -0.57 6.22
C ASP A 164 -5.94 0.09 4.84
N TRP A 165 -7.18 0.14 4.35
CA TRP A 165 -7.44 0.75 3.04
C TRP A 165 -7.09 2.24 3.05
N GLU A 166 -7.21 2.90 4.20
CA GLU A 166 -6.74 4.26 4.43
C GLU A 166 -5.26 4.44 4.12
N ASP A 167 -4.43 3.50 4.56
CA ASP A 167 -2.99 3.53 4.36
C ASP A 167 -2.67 3.37 2.87
N VAL A 168 -3.37 2.46 2.18
CA VAL A 168 -3.24 2.25 0.74
C VAL A 168 -3.55 3.53 -0.03
N ILE A 169 -4.71 4.17 0.22
CA ILE A 169 -5.06 5.43 -0.47
C ILE A 169 -4.07 6.54 -0.10
N SER A 170 -3.68 6.63 1.17
CA SER A 170 -2.73 7.63 1.66
C SER A 170 -1.40 7.54 0.94
N LEU A 171 -0.92 6.32 0.74
CA LEU A 171 0.34 6.05 0.07
C LEU A 171 0.26 6.36 -1.42
N LEU A 172 -0.81 5.92 -2.09
CA LEU A 172 -1.02 6.21 -3.51
C LEU A 172 -1.12 7.71 -3.78
N ALA A 173 -1.82 8.44 -2.90
CA ALA A 173 -1.92 9.90 -2.94
C ALA A 173 -0.58 10.63 -2.80
N VAL A 174 0.38 10.08 -2.04
CA VAL A 174 1.72 10.65 -1.88
C VAL A 174 2.62 10.30 -3.05
N SER A 175 2.52 9.08 -3.56
CA SER A 175 3.32 8.60 -4.68
C SER A 175 3.02 9.33 -6.01
N GLY A 176 1.81 9.86 -6.16
CA GLY A 176 1.38 10.52 -7.41
C GLY A 176 1.18 9.56 -8.57
N VAL A 177 1.08 8.25 -8.30
CA VAL A 177 0.86 7.20 -9.30
C VAL A 177 -0.54 7.22 -9.89
N VAL A 178 -1.51 7.67 -9.09
CA VAL A 178 -2.93 7.62 -9.43
C VAL A 178 -3.50 9.02 -9.39
N ASP A 179 -4.31 9.34 -10.40
CA ASP A 179 -4.98 10.62 -10.52
C ASP A 179 -5.83 10.99 -9.30
N ARG A 180 -5.89 12.29 -9.02
CA ARG A 180 -6.70 12.83 -7.92
C ARG A 180 -8.17 12.45 -8.01
N ARG A 181 -8.72 12.38 -9.23
CA ARG A 181 -10.12 11.99 -9.47
C ARG A 181 -10.36 10.52 -9.10
N VAL A 182 -9.41 9.64 -9.39
CA VAL A 182 -9.51 8.21 -9.07
C VAL A 182 -9.40 8.01 -7.57
N ILE A 183 -8.44 8.67 -6.90
CA ILE A 183 -8.28 8.62 -5.45
C ILE A 183 -9.55 9.09 -4.71
N THR A 184 -10.13 10.22 -5.13
CA THR A 184 -11.37 10.74 -4.50
C THR A 184 -12.59 9.84 -4.73
N ARG A 185 -12.70 9.20 -5.89
CA ARG A 185 -13.76 8.20 -6.16
C ARG A 185 -13.55 6.93 -5.33
N ALA A 186 -12.32 6.43 -5.25
CA ALA A 186 -11.95 5.27 -4.45
C ALA A 186 -12.23 5.51 -2.97
N GLU A 187 -11.84 6.68 -2.43
CA GLU A 187 -12.10 7.08 -1.04
C GLU A 187 -13.60 7.12 -0.75
N LYS A 188 -14.42 7.77 -1.59
CA LYS A 188 -15.89 7.78 -1.42
C LYS A 188 -16.49 6.37 -1.43
N ARG A 189 -16.02 5.50 -2.33
CA ARG A 189 -16.53 4.12 -2.45
C ARG A 189 -16.13 3.29 -1.22
N LEU A 190 -14.89 3.40 -0.77
CA LEU A 190 -14.38 2.69 0.40
C LEU A 190 -15.02 3.20 1.69
N GLN A 191 -15.26 4.51 1.83
CA GLN A 191 -16.02 5.07 2.95
C GLN A 191 -17.46 4.55 3.03
N ARG A 192 -18.09 4.26 1.88
CA ARG A 192 -19.42 3.65 1.86
C ARG A 192 -19.42 2.21 2.38
N ILE A 193 -18.35 1.46 2.13
CA ILE A 193 -18.23 0.04 2.50
C ILE A 193 -17.74 -0.11 3.94
N TYR A 194 -16.69 0.62 4.32
CA TYR A 194 -15.99 0.48 5.59
C TYR A 194 -16.36 1.54 6.63
N GLY A 195 -17.15 2.54 6.25
CA GLY A 195 -17.58 3.63 7.12
C GLY A 195 -16.75 4.92 6.94
N PRO A 196 -17.17 6.00 7.62
CA PRO A 196 -16.49 7.29 7.51
C PRO A 196 -15.06 7.19 8.04
N SER A 197 -14.11 7.65 7.24
CA SER A 197 -12.70 7.68 7.62
C SER A 197 -12.18 9.12 7.71
N ASN A 198 -11.19 9.33 8.57
CA ASN A 198 -10.50 10.61 8.73
C ASN A 198 -9.29 10.73 7.80
N THR A 199 -9.25 9.96 6.71
CA THR A 199 -8.21 10.09 5.69
C THR A 199 -8.19 11.51 5.14
N ARG A 200 -6.98 12.08 5.11
CA ARG A 200 -6.69 13.36 4.46
C ARG A 200 -5.92 13.15 3.17
N ALA A 201 -6.06 11.97 2.54
CA ALA A 201 -5.27 11.57 1.39
C ALA A 201 -5.45 12.54 0.21
N ALA A 202 -6.70 12.87 -0.15
CA ALA A 202 -6.98 13.84 -1.20
C ALA A 202 -6.40 15.24 -0.91
N LYS A 203 -6.42 15.69 0.35
CA LYS A 203 -5.83 16.97 0.76
C LYS A 203 -4.31 16.93 0.67
N ARG A 204 -3.67 15.85 1.11
CA ARG A 204 -2.21 15.67 1.03
C ARG A 204 -1.72 15.63 -0.41
N MET A 205 -2.40 14.92 -1.30
CA MET A 205 -2.08 14.90 -2.73
C MET A 205 -2.12 16.30 -3.33
N CYS A 206 -3.16 17.09 -3.04
CA CYS A 206 -3.25 18.48 -3.51
C CYS A 206 -2.07 19.34 -3.01
N LEU A 207 -1.60 19.12 -1.78
CA LEU A 207 -0.43 19.81 -1.25
C LEU A 207 0.86 19.36 -1.95
N VAL A 208 1.02 18.05 -2.19
CA VAL A 208 2.17 17.47 -2.90
C VAL A 208 2.21 17.96 -4.35
N GLU A 209 1.09 17.96 -5.05
CA GLU A 209 0.95 18.50 -6.41
C GLU A 209 1.33 20.00 -6.45
N SER A 210 0.81 20.79 -5.52
CA SER A 210 1.17 22.22 -5.43
C SER A 210 2.65 22.43 -5.12
N ALA A 211 3.22 21.63 -4.22
CA ALA A 211 4.65 21.70 -3.90
C ALA A 211 5.51 21.28 -5.10
N ARG A 212 5.11 20.24 -5.84
CA ARG A 212 5.79 19.77 -7.05
C ARG A 212 5.71 20.80 -8.16
N ALA A 213 4.56 21.45 -8.36
CA ALA A 213 4.40 22.52 -9.33
C ALA A 213 5.32 23.71 -9.02
N LYS A 214 5.35 24.16 -7.76
CA LYS A 214 6.26 25.22 -7.30
C LYS A 214 7.74 24.84 -7.45
N PHE A 215 8.08 23.58 -7.20
CA PHE A 215 9.43 23.08 -7.41
C PHE A 215 9.82 23.09 -8.89
N LEU A 216 8.93 22.64 -9.79
CA LEU A 216 9.17 22.68 -11.24
C LEU A 216 9.28 24.11 -11.76
N GLU A 217 8.46 25.04 -11.25
CA GLU A 217 8.56 26.47 -11.55
C GLU A 217 9.91 27.05 -11.09
N ALA A 218 10.33 26.74 -9.86
CA ALA A 218 11.63 27.15 -9.35
C ALA A 218 12.80 26.52 -10.13
N ALA A 219 12.69 25.24 -10.51
CA ALA A 219 13.71 24.56 -11.31
C ALA A 219 13.83 25.14 -12.72
N ALA A 220 12.71 25.41 -13.39
CA ALA A 220 12.68 26.06 -14.70
C ALA A 220 13.28 27.48 -14.64
N SER A 221 13.11 28.20 -13.52
CA SER A 221 13.76 29.50 -13.33
C SER A 221 15.27 29.42 -13.07
N ALA A 222 15.77 28.27 -12.61
CA ALA A 222 17.14 28.07 -12.17
C ALA A 222 18.05 27.42 -13.23
N ASP A 223 17.49 26.72 -14.22
CA ASP A 223 18.27 26.05 -15.27
C ASP A 223 19.10 27.03 -16.13
N ASP A 224 18.70 28.31 -16.22
CA ASP A 224 19.51 29.34 -16.89
C ASP A 224 20.69 29.84 -16.03
N THR A 225 20.70 29.59 -14.71
CA THR A 225 21.76 30.08 -13.80
C THR A 225 22.67 28.99 -13.24
N LEU A 226 22.24 27.71 -13.25
CA LEU A 226 23.00 26.60 -12.66
C LEU A 226 24.18 26.13 -13.52
N LEU A 227 24.18 26.44 -14.82
CA LEU A 227 25.33 26.20 -15.71
C LEU A 227 26.32 27.36 -15.73
N GLU A 228 26.04 28.46 -15.04
CA GLU A 228 27.03 29.51 -14.85
C GLU A 228 28.05 28.99 -13.81
N PRO A 229 29.29 28.64 -14.21
CA PRO A 229 30.29 28.17 -13.27
C PRO A 229 30.41 29.23 -12.19
N PRO A 230 30.53 28.85 -10.90
CA PRO A 230 30.60 29.84 -9.82
C PRO A 230 31.71 30.81 -10.18
N VAL A 231 31.32 32.04 -10.55
CA VAL A 231 32.26 33.11 -10.86
C VAL A 231 33.17 33.16 -9.66
N GLN A 232 34.43 32.77 -9.87
CA GLN A 232 35.41 32.69 -8.82
C GLN A 232 35.48 34.08 -8.22
N ARG A 233 34.81 34.28 -7.08
CA ARG A 233 34.84 35.56 -6.39
C ARG A 233 36.31 35.79 -6.13
N PRO A 234 36.92 36.84 -6.71
CA PRO A 234 38.33 37.10 -6.51
C PRO A 234 38.52 37.13 -5.01
N ARG A 235 39.35 36.20 -4.55
CA ARG A 235 39.66 36.00 -3.14
C ARG A 235 40.24 37.32 -2.69
N ILE A 236 39.41 38.21 -2.13
CA ILE A 236 39.84 39.47 -1.56
C ILE A 236 40.76 39.03 -0.44
N ARG A 237 42.05 39.12 -0.73
CA ARG A 237 43.14 38.88 0.19
C ARG A 237 42.96 39.96 1.24
N LEU A 238 42.25 39.61 2.30
CA LEU A 238 42.13 40.43 3.49
C LEU A 238 43.55 40.57 4.00
N GLU A 239 44.22 41.66 3.63
CA GLU A 239 45.52 42.00 4.16
C GLU A 239 45.36 42.14 5.67
N GLN A 240 45.88 41.13 6.37
CA GLN A 240 46.06 41.16 7.80
C GLN A 240 47.13 42.21 8.09
N HIS A 241 46.71 43.46 8.31
CA HIS A 241 47.56 44.42 8.97
C HIS A 241 47.81 43.92 10.39
N GLY A 242 49.04 43.47 10.61
CA GLY A 242 49.54 43.05 11.91
C GLY A 242 49.61 44.23 12.87
N THR A 243 48.95 44.08 14.01
CA THR A 243 49.30 44.78 15.24
C THR A 243 49.84 43.76 16.22
N LYS A 244 51.17 43.78 16.35
CA LYS A 244 51.88 43.25 17.52
C LYS A 244 51.39 44.02 18.75
N ALA A 245 51.02 43.33 19.83
CA ALA A 245 51.57 43.60 21.15
C ALA A 245 50.96 42.69 22.22
N SER A 246 51.88 42.13 23.00
CA SER A 246 51.75 41.84 24.42
C SER A 246 50.87 40.66 24.81
N GLY A 247 51.54 39.71 25.47
CA GLY A 247 50.92 38.50 25.96
C GLY A 247 49.93 38.76 27.08
N ASP A 248 49.04 37.81 27.24
CA ASP A 248 48.83 37.23 28.55
C ASP A 248 48.41 35.78 28.36
N ASP A 249 49.02 34.93 29.18
CA ASP A 249 48.76 33.51 29.27
C ASP A 249 47.32 33.31 29.77
N THR A 250 46.44 32.76 28.93
CA THR A 250 45.18 32.20 29.43
C THR A 250 44.86 30.93 28.65
N LEU A 251 45.29 29.81 29.25
CA LEU A 251 44.85 28.46 28.99
C LEU A 251 43.32 28.41 28.87
N LEU A 252 42.80 28.34 27.64
CA LEU A 252 41.43 27.91 27.37
C LEU A 252 41.47 26.46 26.89
N GLU A 253 41.11 25.58 27.82
CA GLU A 253 40.83 24.16 27.61
C GLU A 253 39.86 23.95 26.43
N PHE A 254 40.28 23.12 25.48
CA PHE A 254 39.40 22.52 24.51
C PHE A 254 38.45 21.53 25.20
N PRO A 255 37.11 21.66 25.07
CA PRO A 255 36.21 20.66 25.60
C PRO A 255 36.32 19.39 24.74
N ALA A 256 36.90 18.36 25.35
CA ALA A 256 36.99 17.02 24.81
C ALA A 256 35.62 16.51 24.32
N GLN A 257 35.57 16.11 23.05
CA GLN A 257 34.47 15.35 22.46
C GLN A 257 34.24 14.07 23.27
N ARG A 258 33.22 14.11 24.12
CA ARG A 258 32.74 12.92 24.83
C ARG A 258 32.04 12.00 23.84
N HIS A 259 32.69 10.88 23.52
CA HIS A 259 32.07 9.71 22.94
C HIS A 259 30.83 9.32 23.76
N ARG A 260 29.65 9.52 23.17
CA ARG A 260 28.37 9.10 23.72
C ARG A 260 28.26 7.59 23.53
N THR A 261 28.74 6.83 24.51
CA THR A 261 28.43 5.40 24.60
C THR A 261 26.93 5.26 24.87
N ARG A 262 26.24 4.66 23.90
CA ARG A 262 24.82 4.35 23.90
C ARG A 262 24.55 3.28 24.96
N ARG A 263 24.26 3.72 26.18
CA ARG A 263 23.84 2.89 27.31
C ARG A 263 22.46 2.32 27.02
N GLU A 264 22.40 1.02 26.77
CA GLU A 264 21.17 0.24 26.76
C GLU A 264 20.49 0.38 28.13
N GLN A 265 19.34 1.06 28.15
CA GLN A 265 18.43 0.99 29.29
C GLN A 265 17.40 -0.10 29.02
N HIS A 266 17.63 -1.23 29.68
CA HIS A 266 16.58 -2.18 30.00
C HIS A 266 15.51 -1.50 30.86
N GLY A 267 14.45 -1.03 30.21
CA GLY A 267 13.22 -0.58 30.84
C GLY A 267 12.18 -1.70 30.90
N THR A 268 12.36 -2.66 31.80
CA THR A 268 11.24 -3.47 32.30
C THR A 268 10.37 -2.61 33.21
N LYS A 269 9.05 -2.88 33.24
CA LYS A 269 7.96 -2.37 34.12
C LYS A 269 7.01 -1.42 33.37
N ARG A 270 5.69 -1.52 33.50
CA ARG A 270 4.84 -2.20 34.48
C ARG A 270 3.40 -2.24 33.95
N HIS A 271 2.65 -3.24 34.41
CA HIS A 271 1.21 -3.42 34.23
C HIS A 271 0.39 -2.15 34.50
N GLY A 272 -0.39 -1.73 33.50
CA GLY A 272 -1.56 -0.88 33.69
C GLY A 272 -2.84 -1.71 33.62
N LYS A 273 -3.33 -2.19 34.78
CA LYS A 273 -4.69 -2.69 34.94
C LYS A 273 -5.66 -1.55 34.64
N ARG A 274 -6.27 -1.52 33.45
CA ARG A 274 -7.45 -0.69 33.20
C ARG A 274 -8.70 -1.50 33.57
N ARG A 275 -9.28 -1.06 34.69
CA ARG A 275 -10.63 -1.39 35.18
C ARG A 275 -11.62 -0.89 34.13
N VAL A 276 -12.32 -1.78 33.44
CA VAL A 276 -13.50 -1.42 32.65
C VAL A 276 -14.70 -1.51 33.58
N THR A 277 -15.26 -0.38 33.96
CA THR A 277 -16.56 -0.30 34.61
C THR A 277 -17.62 -0.43 33.52
N SER A 278 -18.26 -1.60 33.46
CA SER A 278 -19.47 -1.82 32.67
C SER A 278 -20.55 -0.86 33.19
N LYS A 279 -21.00 0.07 32.34
CA LYS A 279 -22.16 0.91 32.61
C LYS A 279 -23.36 0.19 31.98
N THR A 280 -24.08 -0.52 32.82
CA THR A 280 -25.43 -1.04 32.56
C THR A 280 -26.33 0.13 32.19
N ILE A 281 -26.95 0.09 31.01
CA ILE A 281 -28.11 0.94 30.69
C ILE A 281 -29.29 0.00 30.46
N ILE A 282 -30.24 0.18 31.37
CA ILE A 282 -31.60 -0.34 31.52
C ILE A 282 -32.41 0.25 30.34
N GLU A 283 -33.00 -0.56 29.47
CA GLU A 283 -34.42 -1.01 29.50
C GLU A 283 -35.44 0.14 29.64
N THR A 284 -36.25 0.35 28.59
CA THR A 284 -37.62 0.94 28.49
C THR A 284 -37.76 1.33 27.01
N ASP A 285 -38.83 1.11 26.26
CA ASP A 285 -40.23 0.73 26.46
C ASP A 285 -40.72 0.43 25.03
N SER A 286 -41.32 -0.72 24.73
CA SER A 286 -42.78 -0.92 24.59
C SER A 286 -43.61 0.32 24.18
N ASP A 287 -44.49 0.10 23.20
CA ASP A 287 -45.69 0.87 22.85
C ASP A 287 -45.54 2.00 21.80
N ARG A 288 -45.72 1.65 20.52
CA ARG A 288 -46.93 1.97 19.72
C ARG A 288 -46.81 1.51 18.27
#